data_AF-A0A1F2SJS1-F1
#
_entry.id   AF-A0A1F2SJS1-F1
#
_cell.length_a   1.000
_cell.length_b   1.000
_cell.length_c   1.000
_cell.angle_alpha   90.00
_cell.angle_beta   90.00
_cell.angle_gamma   90.00
#
_symmetry.space_group_name_H-M   'P 1'
#
loop_
_entity.id
_entity.type
_entity.pdbx_description
1 polymer ?
#
loop_
_entity_poly.entity_id
_entity_poly.type
_entity_poly.pdbx_seq_one_letter_code
_entity_poly.pdbx_strand_id
1 'polypeptide(L)'
;MNWKTGGVLKRLATAGVLKGDVNGTVNAPTSKTTLKMPVEILVYAAEGIGITEYQLLRLRPNRGAREFRTVTGGVFHQSGGATRDLVPVESRRIAVRTYALVLPNLTPGEYGILAPGAVVSSNASAQLGKMYTFRLE
;
A
#
# COMPACT_ATOMS: atom_id res chain seq x y z
N MET A 1 -0.38 1.16 12.36
CA MET A 1 -1.36 0.36 11.59
C MET A 1 -1.73 -0.84 12.43
N ASN A 2 -2.96 -1.32 12.35
CA ASN A 2 -3.39 -2.52 13.05
C ASN A 2 -4.04 -3.47 12.03
N TRP A 3 -3.70 -4.75 12.10
CA TRP A 3 -4.17 -5.79 11.17
C TRP A 3 -5.13 -6.72 11.92
N LYS A 4 -6.29 -7.02 11.35
CA LYS A 4 -7.20 -8.04 11.90
C LYS A 4 -7.37 -9.16 10.89
N THR A 5 -6.95 -10.36 11.28
CA THR A 5 -7.22 -11.60 10.54
C THR A 5 -8.47 -12.25 11.14
N GLY A 6 -9.51 -12.48 10.32
CA GLY A 6 -10.70 -13.23 10.71
C GLY A 6 -10.34 -14.69 10.97
N GLY A 7 -10.82 -15.24 12.09
CA GLY A 7 -10.32 -16.49 12.66
C GLY A 7 -10.62 -17.76 11.86
N VAL A 8 -9.65 -18.68 11.88
CA VAL A 8 -9.76 -20.07 12.36
C VAL A 8 -8.35 -20.48 12.81
N LEU A 9 -8.18 -20.88 14.08
CA LEU A 9 -6.95 -21.53 14.57
C LEU A 9 -6.85 -22.93 13.94
N LYS A 10 -5.73 -23.31 13.31
CA LYS A 10 -4.99 -24.58 13.54
C LYS A 10 -3.55 -24.53 12.99
N ARG A 11 -2.59 -24.65 13.92
CA ARG A 11 -1.30 -25.37 13.92
C ARG A 11 -0.46 -25.45 12.62
N LEU A 12 0.78 -24.93 12.73
CA LEU A 12 2.03 -25.36 12.08
C LEU A 12 1.96 -25.75 10.58
N ALA A 13 2.25 -24.79 9.72
CA ALA A 13 2.83 -25.02 8.40
C ALA A 13 3.78 -23.86 8.06
N THR A 14 5.08 -24.10 8.22
CA THR A 14 6.13 -23.33 7.55
C THR A 14 6.11 -23.72 6.08
N ALA A 15 6.39 -22.76 5.18
CA ALA A 15 6.40 -22.88 3.71
C ALA A 15 5.02 -22.87 3.03
N GLY A 16 4.51 -21.65 2.78
CA GLY A 16 3.26 -21.43 2.05
C GLY A 16 2.52 -20.25 2.66
N VAL A 17 3.01 -19.04 2.39
CA VAL A 17 2.30 -17.80 2.75
C VAL A 17 0.86 -17.95 2.28
N LEU A 18 -0.08 -17.97 3.23
CA LEU A 18 -1.50 -17.88 2.96
C LEU A 18 -1.73 -16.71 2.01
N LYS A 19 -2.03 -17.05 0.76
CA LYS A 19 -2.28 -16.12 -0.33
C LYS A 19 -3.71 -15.58 -0.12
N GLY A 20 -3.82 -14.53 0.68
CA GLY A 20 -5.10 -13.95 1.08
C GLY A 20 -5.07 -12.43 1.04
N ASP A 21 -6.23 -11.83 0.74
CA ASP A 21 -6.46 -10.39 0.81
C ASP A 21 -6.11 -9.88 2.21
N VAL A 22 -5.20 -8.91 2.29
CA VAL A 22 -4.86 -8.29 3.57
C VAL A 22 -5.53 -6.93 3.67
N ASN A 23 -6.39 -6.75 4.68
CA ASN A 23 -7.02 -5.47 4.99
C ASN A 23 -6.11 -4.67 5.94
N GLY A 24 -5.49 -3.62 5.44
CA GLY A 24 -4.68 -2.69 6.22
C GLY A 24 -5.50 -1.53 6.75
N THR A 25 -5.12 -1.00 7.92
CA THR A 25 -5.75 0.17 8.55
C THR A 25 -4.73 1.27 8.84
N VAL A 26 -5.02 2.49 8.39
CA VAL A 26 -4.31 3.72 8.73
C VAL A 26 -5.15 4.50 9.75
N ASN A 27 -4.53 4.90 10.85
CA ASN A 27 -5.19 5.71 11.86
C ASN A 27 -5.51 7.12 11.32
N ALA A 28 -6.47 7.78 11.95
CA ALA A 28 -7.03 9.08 11.57
C ALA A 28 -7.89 9.04 10.30
N PRO A 29 -8.94 9.89 10.24
CA PRO A 29 -9.91 9.86 9.15
C PRO A 29 -9.42 10.53 7.85
N THR A 30 -8.41 11.40 7.94
CA THR A 30 -7.87 12.19 6.82
C THR A 30 -6.36 12.30 6.94
N SER A 31 -5.67 12.40 5.80
CA SER A 31 -4.26 12.77 5.80
C SER A 31 -4.09 14.23 6.20
N LYS A 32 -2.96 14.55 6.82
CA LYS A 32 -2.53 15.94 7.08
C LYS A 32 -1.87 16.57 5.85
N THR A 33 -1.42 15.75 4.90
CA THR A 33 -0.81 16.20 3.65
C THR A 33 -1.88 16.30 2.59
N THR A 34 -2.12 17.51 2.09
CA THR A 34 -3.06 17.78 1.00
C THR A 34 -2.28 18.14 -0.26
N LEU A 35 -2.66 17.53 -1.38
CA LEU A 35 -2.11 17.77 -2.71
C LEU A 35 -3.23 18.25 -3.64
N LYS A 36 -2.87 19.07 -4.62
CA LYS A 36 -3.77 19.50 -5.71
C LYS A 36 -3.27 18.93 -7.02
N MET A 37 -4.19 18.57 -7.92
CA MET A 37 -3.81 18.12 -9.27
C MET A 37 -3.34 19.29 -10.15
N PRO A 38 -2.40 19.04 -11.09
CA PRO A 38 -1.63 17.82 -11.27
C PRO A 38 -0.48 17.71 -10.26
N VAL A 39 -0.10 16.48 -9.88
CA VAL A 39 1.00 16.24 -8.95
C VAL A 39 1.89 15.07 -9.38
N GLU A 40 3.20 15.27 -9.30
CA GLU A 40 4.19 14.20 -9.39
C GLU A 40 4.75 13.88 -7.99
N ILE A 41 4.93 12.60 -7.69
CA ILE A 41 5.53 12.15 -6.43
C ILE A 41 6.90 11.55 -6.72
N LEU A 42 7.93 12.11 -6.09
CA LEU A 42 9.28 11.56 -6.14
C LEU A 42 9.46 10.46 -5.10
N VAL A 43 9.85 9.29 -5.56
CA VAL A 43 10.19 8.14 -4.72
C VAL A 43 11.67 7.84 -4.84
N TYR A 44 12.37 7.94 -3.72
CA TYR A 44 13.71 7.39 -3.57
C TYR A 44 13.61 5.96 -3.03
N ALA A 45 13.86 4.98 -3.88
CA ALA A 45 13.75 3.57 -3.54
C ALA A 45 14.91 3.13 -2.65
N ALA A 46 14.63 2.21 -1.73
CA ALA A 46 15.67 1.51 -0.97
C ALA A 46 16.59 0.72 -1.91
N GLU A 47 17.79 0.38 -1.43
CA GLU A 47 18.73 -0.40 -2.23
C GLU A 47 18.18 -1.80 -2.48
N GLY A 48 18.37 -2.32 -3.70
CA GLY A 48 17.83 -3.62 -4.11
C GLY A 48 16.31 -3.66 -4.30
N ILE A 49 15.61 -2.54 -4.11
CA ILE A 49 14.15 -2.44 -4.25
C ILE A 49 13.77 -1.71 -5.55
N GLY A 50 12.90 -2.33 -6.33
CA GLY A 50 12.30 -1.73 -7.52
C GLY A 50 11.12 -0.80 -7.20
N ILE A 51 10.89 0.21 -8.05
CA ILE A 51 9.71 1.08 -7.93
C ILE A 51 8.39 0.30 -8.04
N THR A 52 8.40 -0.82 -8.77
CA THR A 52 7.26 -1.74 -8.95
C THR A 52 6.85 -2.46 -7.67
N GLU A 53 7.66 -2.40 -6.61
CA GLU A 53 7.32 -2.97 -5.32
C GLU A 53 6.55 -1.99 -4.42
N TYR A 54 6.53 -0.70 -4.79
CA TYR A 54 5.68 0.30 -4.16
C TYR A 54 4.28 0.24 -4.76
N GLN A 55 3.26 0.35 -3.91
CA GLN A 55 1.86 0.32 -4.36
C GLN A 55 1.20 1.66 -4.05
N LEU A 56 0.57 2.28 -5.05
CA LEU A 56 -0.36 3.38 -4.82
C LEU A 56 -1.74 2.79 -4.52
N LEU A 57 -2.30 3.14 -3.37
CA LEU A 57 -3.56 2.59 -2.89
C LEU A 57 -4.56 3.72 -2.62
N ARG A 58 -5.82 3.51 -3.01
CA ARG A 58 -6.96 4.30 -2.55
C ARG A 58 -7.30 3.88 -1.12
N LEU A 59 -7.42 4.85 -0.23
CA LEU A 59 -7.80 4.61 1.17
C LEU A 59 -9.28 4.94 1.36
N ARG A 60 -10.02 4.03 1.97
CA ARG A 60 -11.47 4.17 2.18
C ARG A 60 -11.73 4.55 3.64
N PRO A 61 -12.57 5.56 3.93
CA PRO A 61 -12.89 5.93 5.30
C PRO A 61 -13.61 4.77 6.02
N ASN A 62 -13.21 4.49 7.26
CA ASN A 62 -13.91 3.57 8.14
C ASN A 62 -13.80 4.02 9.60
N ARG A 63 -14.93 4.39 10.22
CA ARG A 63 -15.06 4.66 11.68
C ARG A 63 -13.89 5.46 12.30
N GLY A 64 -13.54 6.61 11.72
CA GLY A 64 -12.46 7.48 12.22
C GLY A 64 -11.04 7.05 11.82
N ALA A 65 -10.92 6.03 10.98
CA ALA A 65 -9.70 5.54 10.37
C ALA A 65 -9.88 5.45 8.84
N ARG A 66 -8.85 4.96 8.16
CA ARG A 66 -8.87 4.64 6.73
C ARG A 66 -8.41 3.22 6.51
N GLU A 67 -9.02 2.51 5.58
CA GLU A 67 -8.73 1.12 5.26
C GLU A 67 -8.33 0.95 3.80
N PHE A 68 -7.51 -0.07 3.54
CA PHE A 68 -7.09 -0.46 2.20
C PHE A 68 -6.94 -1.98 2.10
N ARG A 69 -7.03 -2.50 0.90
CA ARG A 69 -6.65 -3.88 0.56
C ARG A 69 -5.34 -3.91 -0.21
N THR A 70 -4.49 -4.87 0.12
CA THR A 70 -3.24 -5.15 -0.58
C THR A 70 -2.95 -6.65 -0.54
N VAL A 71 -2.02 -7.10 -1.38
CA VAL A 71 -1.56 -8.49 -1.46
C VAL A 71 -0.15 -8.65 -0.89
N THR A 72 0.09 -9.80 -0.25
CA THR A 72 1.43 -10.28 0.09
C THR A 72 2.17 -10.72 -1.17
N GLY A 73 3.37 -10.18 -1.42
CA GLY A 73 4.29 -10.70 -2.45
C GLY A 73 4.46 -9.88 -3.74
N GLY A 74 3.97 -8.64 -3.80
CA GLY A 74 4.11 -7.77 -4.97
C GLY A 74 3.03 -7.97 -6.03
N VAL A 75 3.05 -7.14 -7.08
CA VAL A 75 1.97 -7.00 -8.09
C VAL A 75 1.97 -8.14 -9.13
N PHE A 76 2.95 -9.04 -9.11
CA PHE A 76 3.05 -10.11 -10.09
C PHE A 76 2.22 -11.34 -9.68
N HIS A 77 1.21 -11.63 -10.51
CA HIS A 77 0.33 -12.82 -10.54
C HIS A 77 -0.72 -12.91 -9.41
N GLN A 78 -1.93 -12.35 -9.63
CA GLN A 78 -3.22 -13.08 -9.53
C GLN A 78 -4.50 -12.24 -9.74
N SER A 79 -5.57 -12.97 -10.07
CA SER A 79 -6.97 -12.57 -10.27
C SER A 79 -7.79 -12.57 -8.97
N GLY A 80 -8.54 -11.51 -8.69
CA GLY A 80 -9.51 -11.43 -7.56
C GLY A 80 -9.55 -10.05 -6.90
N GLY A 81 -10.58 -9.77 -6.08
CA GLY A 81 -10.86 -8.47 -5.43
C GLY A 81 -9.79 -7.90 -4.47
N ALA A 82 -8.62 -8.52 -4.45
CA ALA A 82 -7.40 -8.12 -3.73
C ALA A 82 -6.76 -6.84 -4.29
N THR A 83 -6.98 -6.55 -5.57
CA THR A 83 -6.48 -5.35 -6.27
C THR A 83 -7.47 -4.18 -6.23
N ARG A 84 -8.61 -4.31 -5.53
CA ARG A 84 -9.69 -3.30 -5.58
C ARG A 84 -9.21 -1.88 -5.26
N ASP A 85 -8.31 -1.76 -4.29
CA ASP A 85 -7.82 -0.47 -3.82
C ASP A 85 -6.51 -0.06 -4.54
N LEU A 86 -5.96 -0.91 -5.42
CA LEU A 86 -4.75 -0.62 -6.19
C LEU A 86 -5.05 0.39 -7.30
N VAL A 87 -4.25 1.45 -7.32
CA VAL A 87 -4.31 2.48 -8.35
C VAL A 87 -3.13 2.27 -9.29
N PRO A 88 -3.36 1.95 -10.58
CA PRO A 88 -2.30 1.92 -11.57
C PRO A 88 -1.61 3.27 -11.65
N VAL A 89 -0.27 3.25 -11.61
CA VAL A 89 0.54 4.46 -11.69
C VAL A 89 1.72 4.20 -12.60
N GLU A 90 2.00 5.16 -13.48
CA GLU A 90 3.20 5.13 -14.30
C GLU A 90 4.37 5.72 -13.52
N SER A 91 5.54 5.09 -13.67
CA SER A 91 6.77 5.55 -13.05
C SER A 91 7.83 5.83 -14.10
N ARG A 92 8.48 6.99 -14.00
CA ARG A 92 9.63 7.36 -14.83
C ARG A 92 10.88 7.40 -13.96
N ARG A 93 11.92 6.63 -14.31
CA ARG A 93 13.23 6.74 -13.65
C ARG A 93 13.86 8.07 -14.02
N ILE A 94 14.29 8.84 -13.03
CA ILE A 94 14.92 10.16 -13.23
C ILE A 94 16.37 10.23 -12.73
N ALA A 95 16.75 9.34 -11.81
CA ALA A 95 18.13 9.17 -11.37
C ALA A 95 18.37 7.74 -10.86
N VAL A 96 19.56 7.48 -10.31
CA VAL A 96 19.83 6.24 -9.58
C VAL A 96 18.89 6.15 -8.38
N ARG A 97 18.06 5.09 -8.36
CA ARG A 97 17.07 4.81 -7.30
C ARG A 97 16.00 5.89 -7.11
N THR A 98 15.88 6.86 -8.02
CA THR A 98 14.88 7.93 -7.93
C THR A 98 13.91 7.84 -9.10
N TYR A 99 12.62 7.83 -8.78
CA TYR A 99 11.53 7.67 -9.74
C TYR A 99 10.48 8.77 -9.51
N ALA A 100 9.96 9.32 -10.60
CA ALA A 100 8.77 10.16 -10.57
C ALA A 100 7.55 9.27 -10.84
N LEU A 101 6.62 9.23 -9.88
CA LEU A 101 5.29 8.68 -10.05
C LEU A 101 4.40 9.77 -10.64
N VAL A 102 3.90 9.54 -11.85
CA VAL A 102 2.96 10.45 -12.50
C VAL A 102 1.57 10.04 -12.07
N LEU A 103 0.94 10.82 -11.19
CA LEU A 103 -0.41 10.53 -10.76
C LEU A 103 -1.38 10.83 -11.92
N PRO A 104 -2.20 9.86 -12.35
CA PRO A 104 -3.17 10.08 -13.42
C PRO A 104 -4.29 11.03 -12.93
N ASN A 105 -5.35 11.23 -13.72
CA ASN A 105 -6.54 11.98 -13.31
C ASN A 105 -7.30 11.28 -12.16
N LEU A 106 -6.70 11.32 -10.98
CA LEU A 106 -7.23 10.74 -9.76
C LEU A 106 -8.40 11.59 -9.26
N THR A 107 -9.47 10.93 -8.83
CA THR A 107 -10.59 11.61 -8.17
C THR A 107 -10.17 12.09 -6.78
N PRO A 108 -10.74 13.20 -6.27
CA PRO A 108 -10.48 13.66 -4.91
C PRO A 108 -10.65 12.57 -3.84
N GLY A 109 -9.88 12.65 -2.77
CA GLY A 109 -9.96 11.77 -1.59
C GLY A 109 -8.62 11.22 -1.10
N GLU A 110 -8.64 10.12 -0.36
CA GLU A 110 -7.47 9.64 0.40
C GLU A 110 -6.68 8.58 -0.36
N TYR A 111 -5.35 8.74 -0.36
CA TYR A 111 -4.42 7.83 -1.02
C TYR A 111 -3.21 7.56 -0.13
N GLY A 112 -2.52 6.46 -0.40
CA GLY A 112 -1.27 6.14 0.25
C GLY A 112 -0.32 5.35 -0.65
N ILE A 113 0.97 5.69 -0.56
CA ILE A 113 2.03 4.88 -1.16
C ILE A 113 2.52 3.90 -0.10
N LEU A 114 2.28 2.61 -0.33
CA LEU A 114 2.77 1.53 0.51
C LEU A 114 4.18 1.14 0.08
N ALA A 115 5.12 1.18 1.02
CA ALA A 115 6.48 0.69 0.81
C ALA A 115 6.53 -0.85 0.79
N PRO A 116 7.51 -1.46 0.13
CA PRO A 116 7.73 -2.92 0.17
C PRO A 116 7.97 -3.43 1.59
N GLY A 117 7.77 -4.74 1.78
CA GLY A 117 7.98 -5.39 3.08
C GLY A 117 6.85 -5.16 4.10
N ALA A 118 5.82 -4.40 3.75
CA ALA A 118 4.69 -4.09 4.63
C ALA A 118 3.85 -5.31 5.06
N VAL A 119 4.02 -6.46 4.43
CA VAL A 119 3.10 -7.61 4.53
C VAL A 119 3.79 -8.93 4.90
N VAL A 120 5.10 -8.92 5.24
CA VAL A 120 5.94 -10.14 5.27
C VAL A 120 6.27 -10.61 6.70
N SER A 121 5.29 -10.84 7.59
CA SER A 121 5.43 -11.75 8.76
C SER A 121 4.17 -11.78 9.65
N SER A 122 3.97 -12.91 10.31
CA SER A 122 2.88 -13.22 11.24
C SER A 122 3.11 -12.74 12.69
N ASN A 123 4.07 -11.85 12.94
CA ASN A 123 4.40 -11.36 14.30
C ASN A 123 4.00 -9.89 14.48
N ALA A 124 3.01 -9.65 15.33
CA ALA A 124 2.26 -8.39 15.44
C ALA A 124 3.03 -7.15 15.93
N SER A 125 4.25 -7.29 16.45
CA SER A 125 5.02 -6.17 17.03
C SER A 125 6.22 -5.70 16.19
N ALA A 126 6.58 -6.40 15.11
CA ALA A 126 7.85 -6.16 14.41
C ALA A 126 7.73 -5.57 12.99
N GLN A 127 6.53 -5.37 12.43
CA GLN A 127 6.39 -4.93 11.02
C GLN A 127 5.27 -3.92 10.80
N LEU A 128 5.62 -2.64 10.99
CA LEU A 128 4.87 -1.53 10.45
C LEU A 128 5.44 -1.22 9.07
N GLY A 129 4.84 -1.78 8.02
CA GLY A 129 5.04 -1.24 6.67
C GLY A 129 4.80 0.27 6.68
N LYS A 130 5.75 1.05 6.17
CA LYS A 130 5.57 2.50 6.07
C LYS A 130 4.61 2.79 4.92
N MET A 131 3.60 3.60 5.19
CA MET A 131 2.73 4.17 4.17
C MET A 131 2.82 5.69 4.24
N TYR A 132 2.96 6.31 3.07
CA TYR A 132 2.98 7.76 2.92
C TYR A 132 1.61 8.20 2.41
N THR A 133 0.78 8.76 3.30
CA THR A 133 -0.61 9.11 2.97
C THR A 133 -0.77 10.56 2.57
N PHE A 134 -1.65 10.82 1.63
CA PHE A 134 -2.04 12.17 1.22
C PHE A 134 -3.52 12.21 0.83
N ARG A 135 -4.10 13.40 0.95
CA ARG A 135 -5.43 13.73 0.46
C ARG A 135 -5.28 14.50 -0.83
N LEU A 136 -6.07 14.14 -1.84
CA LEU A 136 -6.21 14.88 -3.07
C LEU A 136 -7.48 15.75 -3.01
N GLU A 137 -7.34 17.02 -3.38
CA GLU A 137 -8.44 17.99 -3.54
C GLU A 137 -8.58 18.49 -4.97
#